data_AF-A0A2V5VS98-F1
#
_entry.id   AF-A0A2V5VS98-F1
#
_cell.length_a   1.000
_cell.length_b   1.000
_cell.length_c   1.000
_cell.angle_alpha   90.00
_cell.angle_beta   90.00
_cell.angle_gamma   90.00
#
_symmetry.space_group_name_H-M   'P 1'
#
loop_
_entity.id
_entity.type
_entity.pdbx_description
1 polymer ?
#
loop_
_entity_poly.entity_id
_entity_poly.type
_entity_poly.pdbx_seq_one_letter_code
_entity_poly.pdbx_strand_id
1 'polypeptide(L)'
;MKIGFPSPEFDDAVAAVCHGSAVDEQARALNELLRSNAGARDEYILRLELHSRLASDADLFASVESAPSVVRGGARITPFQNVLSPQNPARRQSRRKVWAIALAACFALLAAGVWGFRLVRPPERTLTTSKAVAMLNRTADAQWSGRAEIPRLGAPLEPGWLRLEAGLAQVVFYSGARVVAEGPAELQLISPNEASCRHGRIVDLGTSFGLDVKDRRTELHLFKGKVKLRTGANAAEQTLREGSGALIENARAARLIAANPAAFASLFDLQARSVAAEARRLDQWRSACKRLKTDPSLLVHFDFENVAPSGWQLRNAGDRRAGVSDATIVGCQWAEGRWPEKKALEFHSVGDRLRLNVPGEFESLTFSAWVSVKGLDRKINSLFMSDGFEARTVHWLIRRDGVLGLTVIDTGTDSRQIVASPAVVTLEKFGTWLHLAVVLDGKGKRVVHYVNGAPVSEHALKIAPPFRIGAAELGNWNAKGLPENDPFMIRNFSGAMDEFCVFSRALDGHEIRALYSQGKPQPDSVAAQKRY
;
A
#
# COMPACT_ATOMS: atom_id res chain seq x y z
N MET A 1 -3.77 -42.39 -6.99
CA MET A 1 -2.32 -42.10 -6.92
C MET A 1 -1.98 -41.25 -5.69
N LYS A 2 -0.88 -41.51 -4.96
CA LYS A 2 -0.38 -40.63 -3.87
C LYS A 2 0.97 -40.05 -4.27
N ILE A 3 1.07 -38.72 -4.28
CA ILE A 3 2.31 -37.99 -4.58
C ILE A 3 2.94 -37.52 -3.26
N GLY A 4 4.23 -37.76 -3.09
CA GLY A 4 5.00 -37.29 -1.94
C GLY A 4 5.70 -35.96 -2.23
N PHE A 5 6.19 -35.27 -1.19
CA PHE A 5 7.03 -34.10 -1.37
C PHE A 5 8.20 -34.09 -0.37
N PRO A 6 9.46 -33.93 -0.83
CA PRO A 6 9.89 -33.85 -2.23
C PRO A 6 9.92 -35.23 -2.91
N SER A 7 9.49 -35.33 -4.18
CA SER A 7 9.63 -36.58 -4.95
C SER A 7 9.62 -36.34 -6.48
N PRO A 8 10.18 -37.25 -7.29
CA PRO A 8 10.13 -37.16 -8.76
C PRO A 8 8.70 -37.12 -9.31
N GLU A 9 7.77 -37.84 -8.67
CA GLU A 9 6.36 -37.87 -9.10
C GLU A 9 5.67 -36.52 -8.90
N PHE A 10 6.10 -35.74 -7.90
CA PHE A 10 5.68 -34.34 -7.76
C PHE A 10 6.24 -33.51 -8.91
N ASP A 11 7.53 -33.65 -9.21
CA ASP A 11 8.18 -32.90 -10.29
C ASP A 11 7.51 -33.15 -11.65
N ASP A 12 7.24 -34.41 -11.96
CA ASP A 12 6.55 -34.84 -13.17
C ASP A 12 5.10 -34.33 -13.22
N ALA A 13 4.39 -34.33 -12.09
CA ALA A 13 3.03 -33.80 -12.03
C ALA A 13 2.98 -32.29 -12.24
N VAL A 14 3.93 -31.53 -11.69
CA VAL A 14 4.03 -30.09 -11.93
C VAL A 14 4.38 -29.81 -13.40
N ALA A 15 5.33 -30.54 -13.97
CA ALA A 15 5.70 -30.40 -15.38
C ALA A 15 4.54 -30.73 -16.32
N ALA A 16 3.76 -31.78 -16.04
CA ALA A 16 2.59 -32.15 -16.83
C ALA A 16 1.50 -31.06 -16.77
N VAL A 17 1.31 -30.40 -15.62
CA VAL A 17 0.38 -29.26 -15.49
C VAL A 17 0.87 -28.07 -16.32
N CYS A 18 2.15 -27.72 -16.23
CA CYS A 18 2.74 -26.63 -17.01
C CYS A 18 2.59 -26.85 -18.53
N HIS A 19 2.80 -28.08 -19.00
CA HIS A 19 2.69 -28.42 -20.42
C HIS A 19 1.26 -28.76 -20.90
N GLY A 20 0.25 -28.66 -20.02
CA GLY A 20 -1.14 -29.00 -20.37
C GLY A 20 -1.37 -30.49 -20.68
N SER A 21 -0.49 -31.37 -20.21
CA SER A 21 -0.53 -32.83 -20.44
C SER A 21 -0.90 -33.64 -19.20
N ALA A 22 -1.25 -32.98 -18.09
CA ALA A 22 -1.64 -33.65 -16.85
C ALA A 22 -2.92 -34.48 -17.00
N VAL A 23 -2.86 -35.75 -16.62
CA VAL A 23 -4.03 -36.62 -16.53
C VAL A 23 -4.85 -36.35 -15.26
N ASP A 24 -6.17 -36.53 -15.31
CA ASP A 24 -7.10 -36.22 -14.22
C ASP A 24 -6.70 -36.80 -12.86
N GLU A 25 -6.20 -38.04 -12.84
CA GLU A 25 -5.79 -38.69 -11.59
C GLU A 25 -4.53 -38.04 -10.98
N GLN A 26 -3.57 -37.64 -11.82
CA GLN A 26 -2.35 -36.96 -11.42
C GLN A 26 -2.64 -35.52 -10.95
N ALA A 27 -3.53 -34.81 -11.65
CA ALA A 27 -3.96 -33.47 -11.26
C ALA A 27 -4.70 -33.45 -9.91
N ARG A 28 -5.55 -34.45 -9.64
CA ARG A 28 -6.22 -34.60 -8.33
C ARG A 28 -5.23 -34.90 -7.21
N ALA A 29 -4.32 -35.85 -7.43
CA ALA A 29 -3.31 -36.23 -6.44
C ALA A 29 -2.36 -35.06 -6.11
N LEU A 30 -1.98 -34.26 -7.12
CA LEU A 30 -1.20 -33.04 -6.92
C LEU A 30 -1.99 -32.00 -6.10
N ASN A 31 -3.27 -31.78 -6.41
CA ASN A 31 -4.12 -30.84 -5.67
C ASN A 31 -4.29 -31.23 -4.19
N GLU A 32 -4.45 -32.54 -3.90
CA GLU A 32 -4.50 -33.03 -2.52
C GLU A 32 -3.20 -32.80 -1.74
N LEU A 33 -2.05 -33.02 -2.38
CA LEU A 33 -0.74 -32.74 -1.80
C LEU A 33 -0.55 -31.23 -1.54
N LEU A 34 -0.93 -30.37 -2.48
CA LEU A 34 -0.83 -28.91 -2.33
C LEU A 34 -1.74 -28.36 -1.23
N ARG A 35 -2.88 -29.00 -0.94
CA ARG A 35 -3.75 -28.59 0.18
C ARG A 35 -3.12 -28.87 1.54
N SER A 36 -2.38 -29.97 1.65
CA SER A 36 -1.87 -30.49 2.92
C SER A 36 -0.41 -30.15 3.21
N ASN A 37 0.40 -29.81 2.20
CA ASN A 37 1.83 -29.54 2.34
C ASN A 37 2.22 -28.13 1.87
N ALA A 38 2.66 -27.28 2.81
CA ALA A 38 3.04 -25.89 2.51
C ALA A 38 4.32 -25.77 1.66
N GLY A 39 5.31 -26.64 1.88
CA GLY A 39 6.55 -26.64 1.08
C GLY A 39 6.29 -27.04 -0.37
N ALA A 40 5.36 -27.98 -0.60
CA ALA A 40 4.93 -28.35 -1.95
C ALA A 40 4.24 -27.18 -2.67
N ARG A 41 3.47 -26.34 -1.96
CA ARG A 41 2.85 -25.13 -2.54
C ARG A 41 3.88 -24.10 -2.98
N ASP A 42 4.85 -23.83 -2.14
CA ASP A 42 5.88 -22.82 -2.43
C ASP A 42 6.69 -23.23 -3.67
N GLU A 43 7.09 -24.50 -3.75
CA GLU A 43 7.82 -25.06 -4.90
C GLU A 43 6.97 -25.10 -6.18
N TYR A 44 5.67 -25.44 -6.06
CA TYR A 44 4.73 -25.43 -7.19
C TYR A 44 4.54 -24.03 -7.79
N ILE A 45 4.36 -23.01 -6.94
CA ILE A 45 4.20 -21.61 -7.38
C ILE A 45 5.48 -21.13 -8.07
N LEU A 46 6.65 -21.41 -7.49
CA LEU A 46 7.94 -21.04 -8.08
C LEU A 46 8.12 -21.60 -9.49
N ARG A 47 7.75 -22.87 -9.70
CA ARG A 47 7.89 -23.54 -11.01
C ARG A 47 6.89 -23.05 -12.04
N LEU A 48 5.66 -22.73 -11.64
CA LEU A 48 4.68 -22.08 -12.51
C LEU A 48 5.13 -20.67 -12.92
N GLU A 49 5.67 -19.90 -11.99
CA GLU A 49 6.22 -18.58 -12.27
C GLU A 49 7.40 -18.67 -13.24
N LEU A 50 8.31 -19.62 -13.03
CA LEU A 50 9.44 -19.84 -13.93
C LEU A 50 8.98 -20.30 -15.32
N HIS A 51 8.03 -21.24 -15.40
CA HIS A 51 7.47 -21.71 -16.66
C HIS A 51 6.76 -20.61 -17.43
N SER A 52 5.91 -19.81 -16.76
CA SER A 52 5.21 -18.67 -17.39
C SER A 52 6.18 -17.61 -17.89
N ARG A 53 7.27 -17.30 -17.16
CA ARG A 53 8.32 -16.39 -17.62
C ARG A 53 9.05 -16.92 -18.85
N LEU A 54 9.46 -18.20 -18.83
CA LEU A 54 10.13 -18.84 -19.96
C LEU A 54 9.21 -18.93 -21.20
N ALA A 55 7.90 -19.09 -21.00
CA ALA A 55 6.93 -19.13 -22.09
C ALA A 55 6.55 -17.75 -22.63
N SER A 56 6.74 -16.67 -21.86
CA SER A 56 6.33 -15.30 -22.23
C SER A 56 7.42 -14.48 -22.90
N ASP A 57 8.65 -14.99 -22.97
CA ASP A 57 9.81 -14.29 -23.51
C ASP A 57 10.15 -14.83 -24.90
N ALA A 58 9.69 -14.14 -25.94
CA ALA A 58 9.88 -14.56 -27.33
C ALA A 58 11.37 -14.54 -27.76
N ASP A 59 12.21 -13.79 -27.05
CA ASP A 59 13.63 -13.62 -27.36
C ASP A 59 14.54 -14.67 -26.70
N LEU A 60 14.00 -15.53 -25.82
CA LEU A 60 14.78 -16.59 -25.15
C LEU A 60 15.08 -17.79 -26.06
N PHE A 61 14.36 -17.92 -27.19
CA PHE A 61 14.63 -18.91 -28.22
C PHE A 61 15.07 -18.19 -29.50
N ALA A 62 16.34 -18.31 -29.87
CA ALA A 62 16.87 -17.75 -31.10
C ALA A 62 16.02 -18.17 -32.30
N SER A 63 15.37 -17.20 -32.96
CA SER A 63 14.71 -17.40 -34.25
C SER A 63 15.78 -17.71 -35.30
N VAL A 64 15.66 -18.87 -35.96
CA VAL A 64 16.60 -19.37 -36.99
C VAL A 64 16.44 -18.62 -38.33
N GLU A 65 16.18 -17.32 -38.31
CA GLU A 65 15.99 -16.53 -39.53
C GLU A 65 16.89 -15.29 -39.53
N SER A 66 18.20 -15.53 -39.69
CA SER A 66 19.11 -14.73 -40.51
C SER A 66 20.57 -15.18 -40.33
N ALA A 67 20.88 -16.41 -40.73
CA ALA A 67 22.26 -16.75 -41.08
C ALA A 67 22.46 -16.48 -42.58
N PRO A 68 23.39 -15.58 -42.99
CA PRO A 68 23.72 -15.42 -44.39
C PRO A 68 24.35 -16.69 -44.94
N SER A 69 23.98 -17.01 -46.18
CA SER A 69 24.45 -18.15 -46.96
C SER A 69 25.98 -18.15 -47.12
N VAL A 70 26.64 -19.11 -46.47
CA VAL A 70 28.00 -19.52 -46.83
C VAL A 70 28.01 -21.00 -47.19
N VAL A 71 28.19 -21.20 -48.50
CA VAL A 71 28.62 -22.36 -49.29
C VAL A 71 28.91 -23.68 -48.54
N ARG A 72 28.29 -24.74 -49.08
CA ARG A 72 28.48 -26.18 -48.81
C ARG A 72 29.95 -26.62 -48.79
N GLY A 73 30.34 -27.32 -47.72
CA GLY A 73 31.48 -28.23 -47.69
C GLY A 73 31.31 -29.21 -46.54
N GLY A 74 31.09 -30.49 -46.84
CA GLY A 74 30.59 -31.48 -45.90
C GLY A 74 31.46 -31.71 -44.67
N ALA A 75 30.81 -31.75 -43.50
CA ALA A 75 31.38 -32.36 -42.30
C ALA A 75 30.27 -33.16 -41.59
N ARG A 76 30.52 -34.46 -41.40
CA ARG A 76 29.65 -35.39 -40.67
C ARG A 76 29.52 -34.92 -39.22
N ILE A 77 28.28 -34.81 -38.74
CA ILE A 77 27.98 -34.63 -37.32
C ILE A 77 28.31 -35.93 -36.60
N THR A 78 29.23 -35.88 -35.64
CA THR A 78 29.41 -36.91 -34.60
C THR A 78 29.12 -36.29 -33.23
N PRO A 79 28.43 -37.00 -32.33
CA PRO A 79 27.94 -36.44 -31.08
C PRO A 79 29.10 -36.22 -30.09
N PHE A 80 29.16 -35.04 -29.46
CA PHE A 80 30.09 -34.78 -28.37
C PHE A 80 29.67 -35.59 -27.13
N GLN A 81 30.37 -36.70 -26.90
CA GLN A 81 30.45 -37.38 -25.61
C GLN A 81 31.49 -36.66 -24.73
N ASN A 82 31.04 -35.94 -23.70
CA ASN A 82 31.92 -35.58 -22.59
C ASN A 82 31.88 -36.71 -21.55
N VAL A 83 32.63 -37.77 -21.82
CA VAL A 83 33.03 -38.77 -20.81
C VAL A 83 34.18 -38.17 -20.00
N LEU A 84 33.93 -37.96 -18.71
CA LEU A 84 34.94 -37.66 -17.70
C LEU A 84 36.05 -38.72 -17.75
N SER A 85 37.29 -38.30 -18.01
CA SER A 85 38.47 -39.15 -17.81
C SER A 85 39.11 -38.84 -16.45
N PRO A 86 39.34 -39.85 -15.59
CA PRO A 86 39.97 -39.67 -14.29
C PRO A 86 41.49 -39.58 -14.45
N GLN A 87 42.10 -38.52 -13.91
CA GLN A 87 43.56 -38.51 -13.72
C GLN A 87 43.91 -39.24 -12.42
N ASN A 88 44.68 -40.32 -12.55
CA ASN A 88 45.26 -41.04 -11.41
C ASN A 88 46.69 -40.52 -11.08
N PRO A 89 47.21 -40.79 -9.87
CA PRO A 89 48.11 -39.90 -9.14
C PRO A 89 49.60 -40.24 -9.30
N ALA A 90 50.48 -39.24 -9.08
CA ALA A 90 51.66 -39.33 -8.21
C ALA A 90 52.61 -38.12 -8.38
N ARG A 91 52.83 -37.34 -7.32
CA ARG A 91 54.13 -37.33 -6.61
C ARG A 91 54.05 -36.55 -5.31
N ARG A 92 54.59 -37.19 -4.29
CA ARG A 92 54.64 -36.84 -2.87
C ARG A 92 55.78 -35.85 -2.61
N GLN A 93 55.49 -34.65 -2.11
CA GLN A 93 56.44 -33.90 -1.30
C GLN A 93 55.76 -33.26 -0.09
N SER A 94 56.42 -33.44 1.05
CA SER A 94 55.90 -33.17 2.38
C SER A 94 55.83 -31.67 2.67
N ARG A 95 54.82 -31.25 3.44
CA ARG A 95 55.01 -30.30 4.56
C ARG A 95 53.76 -30.24 5.44
N ARG A 96 53.85 -30.92 6.60
CA ARG A 96 52.89 -31.03 7.71
C ARG A 96 52.62 -29.71 8.46
N LYS A 97 52.54 -28.54 7.81
CA LYS A 97 52.33 -27.25 8.50
C LYS A 97 51.22 -26.35 7.95
N VAL A 98 50.30 -26.88 7.14
CA VAL A 98 49.17 -26.09 6.60
C VAL A 98 47.83 -26.38 7.30
N TRP A 99 47.71 -27.51 8.01
CA TRP A 99 46.42 -27.94 8.59
C TRP A 99 45.99 -27.14 9.84
N ALA A 100 46.92 -26.50 10.56
CA ALA A 100 46.60 -25.72 11.75
C ALA A 100 45.96 -24.35 11.44
N ILE A 101 46.28 -23.75 10.29
CA ILE A 101 45.76 -22.42 9.90
C ILE A 101 44.36 -22.55 9.27
N ALA A 102 44.09 -23.63 8.54
CA ALA A 102 42.78 -23.88 7.93
C ALA A 102 41.69 -24.17 8.98
N LEU A 103 42.01 -24.90 10.07
CA LEU A 103 41.06 -25.20 11.14
C LEU A 103 40.66 -23.96 11.96
N ALA A 104 41.59 -23.03 12.20
CA ALA A 104 41.29 -21.77 12.89
C ALA A 104 40.41 -20.83 12.05
N ALA A 105 40.63 -20.80 10.73
CA ALA A 105 39.79 -20.03 9.80
C ALA A 105 38.36 -20.60 9.70
N CYS A 106 38.21 -21.93 9.71
CA CYS A 106 36.88 -22.57 9.73
C CYS A 106 36.13 -22.33 11.05
N PHE A 107 36.80 -22.34 12.21
CA PHE A 107 36.17 -22.01 13.48
C PHE A 107 35.83 -20.52 13.60
N ALA A 108 36.64 -19.61 13.06
CA ALA A 108 36.32 -18.19 13.00
C ALA A 108 35.15 -17.89 12.06
N LEU A 109 35.07 -18.57 10.90
CA LEU A 109 33.95 -18.45 9.97
C LEU A 109 32.66 -19.11 10.49
N LEU A 110 32.76 -20.21 11.23
CA LEU A 110 31.63 -20.83 11.92
C LEU A 110 31.16 -19.98 13.12
N ALA A 111 32.07 -19.38 13.88
CA ALA A 111 31.73 -18.48 14.98
C ALA A 111 31.13 -17.15 14.47
N ALA A 112 31.69 -16.55 13.41
CA ALA A 112 31.14 -15.36 12.77
C ALA A 112 29.82 -15.66 12.04
N GLY A 113 29.70 -16.84 11.44
CA GLY A 113 28.47 -17.32 10.82
C GLY A 113 27.37 -17.55 11.85
N VAL A 114 27.66 -18.19 12.98
CA VAL A 114 26.70 -18.43 14.07
C VAL A 114 26.35 -17.15 14.84
N TRP A 115 27.30 -16.22 15.01
CA TRP A 115 27.03 -14.91 15.64
C TRP A 115 26.25 -13.99 14.70
N GLY A 116 26.55 -13.99 13.40
CA GLY A 116 25.79 -13.30 12.35
C GLY A 116 24.37 -13.85 12.18
N PHE A 117 24.20 -15.18 12.26
CA PHE A 117 22.87 -15.82 12.23
C PHE A 117 22.06 -15.61 13.52
N ARG A 118 22.71 -15.37 14.66
CA ARG A 118 22.02 -15.08 15.94
C ARG A 118 21.70 -13.61 16.15
N LEU A 119 22.37 -12.69 15.47
CA LEU A 119 22.08 -11.25 15.50
C LEU A 119 21.11 -10.80 14.39
N VAL A 120 21.03 -11.53 13.29
CA VAL A 120 20.01 -11.32 12.25
C VAL A 120 19.04 -12.49 12.28
N ARG A 121 18.16 -12.49 13.30
CA ARG A 121 16.87 -13.15 13.08
C ARG A 121 16.20 -12.34 11.98
N PRO A 122 15.86 -12.91 10.80
CA PRO A 122 14.87 -12.25 9.96
C PRO A 122 13.67 -11.98 10.87
N PRO A 123 13.09 -10.75 10.85
CA PRO A 123 11.87 -10.52 11.61
C PRO A 123 10.93 -11.66 11.25
N GLU A 124 10.49 -12.41 12.25
CA GLU A 124 9.44 -13.39 12.05
C GLU A 124 8.38 -12.67 11.23
N ARG A 125 8.10 -13.19 10.03
CA ARG A 125 6.92 -12.76 9.29
C ARG A 125 5.76 -13.12 10.21
N THR A 126 5.33 -12.19 11.03
CA THR A 126 3.93 -12.12 11.40
C THR A 126 3.24 -12.02 10.06
N LEU A 127 2.78 -13.17 9.54
CA LEU A 127 1.70 -13.23 8.60
C LEU A 127 0.62 -12.37 9.25
N THR A 128 0.56 -11.11 8.86
CA THR A 128 -0.48 -10.18 9.29
C THR A 128 -1.73 -10.64 8.58
N THR A 129 -2.33 -11.70 9.10
CA THR A 129 -3.72 -11.99 8.83
C THR A 129 -4.45 -10.77 9.38
N SER A 130 -4.99 -9.95 8.47
CA SER A 130 -5.79 -8.81 8.85
C SER A 130 -6.86 -9.29 9.83
N LYS A 131 -6.90 -8.73 11.04
CA LYS A 131 -7.95 -9.01 12.04
C LYS A 131 -9.25 -8.30 11.71
N ALA A 132 -9.31 -7.59 10.57
CA ALA A 132 -10.46 -6.83 10.15
C ALA A 132 -11.70 -7.71 10.01
N VAL A 133 -12.83 -7.13 10.37
CA VAL A 133 -14.14 -7.81 10.35
C VAL A 133 -15.15 -7.08 9.48
N ALA A 134 -14.86 -5.82 9.13
CA ALA A 134 -15.69 -4.96 8.31
C ALA A 134 -14.85 -3.90 7.57
N MET A 135 -15.48 -3.11 6.72
CA MET A 135 -14.91 -1.94 6.06
C MET A 135 -15.84 -0.74 6.16
N LEU A 136 -15.28 0.46 6.27
CA LEU A 136 -16.05 1.69 6.15
C LEU A 136 -16.24 2.03 4.67
N ASN A 137 -17.45 1.84 4.15
CA ASN A 137 -17.71 1.95 2.71
C ASN A 137 -18.14 3.35 2.28
N ARG A 138 -19.02 4.01 3.05
CA ARG A 138 -19.55 5.34 2.74
C ARG A 138 -19.73 6.17 4.00
N THR A 139 -19.62 7.49 3.87
CA THR A 139 -19.85 8.43 4.97
C THR A 139 -20.43 9.73 4.44
N ALA A 140 -21.41 10.31 5.13
CA ALA A 140 -21.88 11.66 4.87
C ALA A 140 -21.73 12.50 6.14
N ASP A 141 -20.86 13.52 6.09
CA ASP A 141 -20.57 14.43 7.20
C ASP A 141 -20.27 13.71 8.54
N ALA A 142 -19.68 12.51 8.47
CA ALA A 142 -19.44 11.65 9.63
C ALA A 142 -18.39 12.22 10.58
N GLN A 143 -18.72 12.29 11.87
CA GLN A 143 -17.84 12.76 12.93
C GLN A 143 -17.64 11.66 13.96
N TRP A 144 -16.39 11.29 14.22
CA TRP A 144 -16.05 10.15 15.08
C TRP A 144 -15.42 10.59 16.41
N SER A 145 -15.66 9.83 17.48
CA SER A 145 -15.05 10.07 18.80
C SER A 145 -14.35 8.86 19.40
N GLY A 146 -13.42 9.13 20.33
CA GLY A 146 -12.87 8.11 21.23
C GLY A 146 -11.91 7.08 20.62
N ARG A 147 -11.47 7.22 19.36
CA ARG A 147 -10.39 6.40 18.77
C ARG A 147 -9.09 7.20 18.60
N ALA A 148 -7.94 6.51 18.76
CA ALA A 148 -6.62 7.04 18.45
C ALA A 148 -6.42 7.27 16.93
N GLU A 149 -7.07 6.45 16.10
CA GLU A 149 -7.06 6.59 14.64
C GLU A 149 -8.50 6.61 14.10
N ILE A 150 -8.83 7.68 13.38
CA ILE A 150 -10.17 7.90 12.81
C ILE A 150 -10.38 6.91 11.64
N PRO A 151 -11.51 6.18 11.60
CA PRO A 151 -11.86 5.31 10.48
C PRO A 151 -11.85 6.06 9.14
N ARG A 152 -11.04 5.60 8.17
CA ARG A 152 -10.96 6.20 6.83
C ARG A 152 -11.90 5.49 5.86
N LEU A 153 -12.39 6.24 4.87
CA LEU A 153 -13.15 5.66 3.78
C LEU A 153 -12.34 4.58 3.07
N GLY A 154 -12.94 3.42 2.84
CA GLY A 154 -12.29 2.25 2.22
C GLY A 154 -11.34 1.48 3.15
N ALA A 155 -11.09 1.94 4.38
CA ALA A 155 -10.19 1.25 5.28
C ALA A 155 -10.84 0.03 5.97
N PRO A 156 -10.07 -1.05 6.20
CA PRO A 156 -10.51 -2.16 7.02
C PRO A 156 -10.74 -1.72 8.48
N LEU A 157 -11.73 -2.31 9.12
CA LEU A 157 -12.12 -2.07 10.51
C LEU A 157 -11.89 -3.32 11.34
N GLU A 158 -11.02 -3.20 12.34
CA GLU A 158 -10.80 -4.23 13.36
C GLU A 158 -11.90 -4.22 14.44
N PRO A 159 -12.06 -5.33 15.18
CA PRO A 159 -12.96 -5.41 16.33
C PRO A 159 -12.74 -4.27 17.34
N GLY A 160 -13.82 -3.73 17.86
CA GLY A 160 -13.79 -2.63 18.82
C GLY A 160 -14.94 -1.65 18.65
N TRP A 161 -14.93 -0.59 19.46
CA TRP A 161 -15.98 0.42 19.44
C TRP A 161 -15.81 1.40 18.27
N LEU A 162 -16.92 1.65 17.59
CA LEU A 162 -17.11 2.65 16.57
C LEU A 162 -18.14 3.65 17.12
N ARG A 163 -17.69 4.88 17.43
CA ARG A 163 -18.52 5.93 18.03
C ARG A 163 -18.69 7.07 17.05
N LEU A 164 -19.88 7.16 16.47
CA LEU A 164 -20.29 8.21 15.54
C LEU A 164 -21.03 9.29 16.34
N GLU A 165 -20.48 10.50 16.43
CA GLU A 165 -21.13 11.64 17.11
C GLU A 165 -22.21 12.28 16.25
N ALA A 166 -21.94 12.42 14.95
CA ALA A 166 -22.84 13.06 13.98
C ALA A 166 -22.59 12.53 12.57
N GLY A 167 -23.55 12.78 11.68
CA GLY A 167 -23.49 12.35 10.28
C GLY A 167 -23.93 10.90 10.08
N LEU A 168 -23.67 10.36 8.89
CA LEU A 168 -24.03 9.01 8.51
C LEU A 168 -22.79 8.20 8.13
N ALA A 169 -22.78 6.91 8.48
CA ALA A 169 -21.70 6.00 8.09
C ALA A 169 -22.24 4.62 7.71
N GLN A 170 -21.76 4.08 6.58
CA GLN A 170 -22.02 2.72 6.14
C GLN A 170 -20.82 1.82 6.43
N VAL A 171 -21.04 0.80 7.25
CA VAL A 171 -20.11 -0.27 7.56
C VAL A 171 -20.55 -1.54 6.82
N VAL A 172 -19.64 -2.14 6.06
CA VAL A 172 -19.88 -3.40 5.36
C VAL A 172 -19.03 -4.48 6.02
N PHE A 173 -19.67 -5.46 6.65
CA PHE A 173 -19.00 -6.59 7.28
C PHE A 173 -18.51 -7.59 6.24
N TYR A 174 -17.48 -8.36 6.57
CA TYR A 174 -16.97 -9.42 5.69
C TYR A 174 -17.95 -10.58 5.49
N SER A 175 -19.01 -10.68 6.30
CA SER A 175 -20.15 -11.56 6.01
C SER A 175 -21.00 -11.09 4.81
N GLY A 176 -20.84 -9.84 4.40
CA GLY A 176 -21.74 -9.14 3.47
C GLY A 176 -22.81 -8.29 4.15
N ALA A 177 -22.93 -8.33 5.49
CA ALA A 177 -23.87 -7.46 6.22
C ALA A 177 -23.58 -6.00 5.95
N ARG A 178 -24.62 -5.20 5.72
CA ARG A 178 -24.48 -3.75 5.55
C ARG A 178 -25.22 -3.06 6.68
N VAL A 179 -24.46 -2.34 7.50
CA VAL A 179 -24.98 -1.52 8.59
C VAL A 179 -24.79 -0.07 8.23
N VAL A 180 -25.84 0.73 8.36
CA VAL A 180 -25.74 2.18 8.28
C VAL A 180 -26.11 2.74 9.65
N ALA A 181 -25.27 3.63 10.17
CA ALA A 181 -25.47 4.30 11.43
C ALA A 181 -25.62 5.81 11.19
N GLU A 182 -26.56 6.44 11.91
CA GLU A 182 -26.72 7.89 12.01
C GLU A 182 -26.30 8.32 13.41
N GLY A 183 -25.42 9.32 13.52
CA GLY A 183 -24.94 9.83 14.80
C GLY A 183 -26.03 10.61 15.56
N PRO A 184 -26.05 10.56 16.92
CA PRO A 184 -25.08 9.88 17.77
C PRO A 184 -25.36 8.38 17.90
N ALA A 185 -24.36 7.53 17.58
CA ALA A 185 -24.47 6.07 17.63
C ALA A 185 -23.15 5.42 18.09
N GLU A 186 -23.29 4.34 18.87
CA GLU A 186 -22.17 3.49 19.29
C GLU A 186 -22.38 2.05 18.87
N LEU A 187 -21.47 1.55 18.04
CA LEU A 187 -21.47 0.20 17.49
C LEU A 187 -20.16 -0.50 17.86
N GLN A 188 -20.23 -1.62 18.56
CA GLN A 188 -19.10 -2.49 18.80
C GLN A 188 -19.01 -3.55 17.70
N LEU A 189 -17.92 -3.52 16.94
CA LEU A 189 -17.58 -4.57 15.99
C LEU A 189 -16.97 -5.74 16.75
N ILE A 190 -17.53 -6.96 16.62
CA ILE A 190 -17.07 -8.14 17.36
C ILE A 190 -16.42 -9.15 16.41
N SER A 191 -17.13 -9.55 15.35
CA SER A 191 -16.67 -10.53 14.37
C SER A 191 -17.26 -10.23 12.99
N PRO A 192 -16.86 -10.94 11.91
CA PRO A 192 -17.44 -10.74 10.59
C PRO A 192 -18.97 -10.88 10.56
N ASN A 193 -19.57 -11.63 11.48
CA ASN A 193 -21.02 -11.88 11.51
C ASN A 193 -21.73 -11.18 12.69
N GLU A 194 -20.99 -10.42 13.52
CA GLU A 194 -21.50 -10.00 14.81
C GLU A 194 -21.11 -8.57 15.18
N ALA A 195 -22.12 -7.82 15.62
CA ALA A 195 -21.97 -6.49 16.20
C ALA A 195 -22.88 -6.33 17.44
N SER A 196 -22.51 -5.41 18.32
CA SER A 196 -23.32 -5.05 19.48
C SER A 196 -23.52 -3.54 19.54
N CYS A 197 -24.70 -3.11 19.96
CA CYS A 197 -25.02 -1.73 20.30
C CYS A 197 -25.39 -1.64 21.78
N ARG A 198 -25.51 -0.41 22.32
CA ARG A 198 -25.79 -0.17 23.76
C ARG A 198 -26.99 -0.95 24.32
N HIS A 199 -27.96 -1.35 23.49
CA HIS A 199 -29.16 -2.07 23.92
C HIS A 199 -29.41 -3.40 23.18
N GLY A 200 -28.40 -4.05 22.60
CA GLY A 200 -28.62 -5.36 21.97
C GLY A 200 -27.41 -5.97 21.28
N ARG A 201 -27.48 -7.28 21.03
CA ARG A 201 -26.52 -8.02 20.20
C ARG A 201 -27.21 -8.46 18.92
N ILE A 202 -26.56 -8.23 17.79
CA ILE A 202 -27.09 -8.48 16.45
C ILE A 202 -26.16 -9.46 15.74
N VAL A 203 -26.72 -10.58 15.27
CA VAL A 203 -26.02 -11.56 14.43
C VAL A 203 -26.63 -11.55 13.05
N ASP A 204 -25.81 -11.23 12.04
CA ASP A 204 -26.20 -11.22 10.64
C ASP A 204 -26.20 -12.64 10.06
N LEU A 205 -27.21 -12.92 9.22
CA LEU A 205 -27.34 -14.17 8.46
C LEU A 205 -27.51 -13.88 6.95
N GLY A 206 -26.96 -12.77 6.45
CA GLY A 206 -27.02 -12.36 5.04
C GLY A 206 -28.16 -11.38 4.73
N THR A 207 -28.17 -10.22 5.39
CA THR A 207 -29.39 -9.38 5.50
C THR A 207 -29.14 -7.88 5.32
N SER A 208 -30.14 -7.16 4.79
CA SER A 208 -30.26 -5.70 4.87
C SER A 208 -31.22 -5.27 6.00
N PHE A 209 -30.74 -4.46 6.94
CA PHE A 209 -31.55 -3.93 8.06
C PHE A 209 -31.16 -2.49 8.43
N GLY A 210 -32.11 -1.75 9.01
CA GLY A 210 -31.90 -0.43 9.59
C GLY A 210 -31.87 -0.53 11.11
N LEU A 211 -31.02 0.26 11.76
CA LEU A 211 -30.91 0.33 13.21
C LEU A 211 -30.94 1.81 13.67
N ASP A 212 -31.94 2.18 14.46
CA ASP A 212 -32.04 3.49 15.14
C ASP A 212 -31.76 3.29 16.63
N VAL A 213 -30.71 3.89 17.17
CA VAL A 213 -30.30 3.75 18.58
C VAL A 213 -30.32 5.12 19.25
N LYS A 214 -31.32 5.35 20.11
CA LYS A 214 -31.44 6.50 21.00
C LYS A 214 -31.23 6.06 22.45
N ASP A 215 -30.98 7.02 23.35
CA ASP A 215 -30.59 6.76 24.76
C ASP A 215 -31.45 5.74 25.51
N ARG A 216 -32.76 5.68 25.22
CA ARG A 216 -33.70 4.73 25.87
C ARG A 216 -34.51 3.89 24.90
N ARG A 217 -34.22 3.98 23.60
CA ARG A 217 -35.02 3.38 22.54
C ARG A 217 -34.11 2.86 21.45
N THR A 218 -34.24 1.59 21.09
CA THR A 218 -33.52 0.99 19.97
C THR A 218 -34.51 0.32 19.05
N GLU A 219 -34.50 0.70 17.78
CA GLU A 219 -35.35 0.11 16.75
C GLU A 219 -34.49 -0.60 15.71
N LEU A 220 -34.78 -1.87 15.48
CA LEU A 220 -34.18 -2.69 14.43
C LEU A 220 -35.27 -2.97 13.39
N HIS A 221 -35.02 -2.68 12.10
CA HIS A 221 -36.00 -2.91 11.03
C HIS A 221 -35.37 -3.76 9.92
N LEU A 222 -36.01 -4.87 9.58
CA LEU A 222 -35.49 -5.88 8.66
C LEU A 222 -36.09 -5.71 7.26
N PHE A 223 -35.28 -5.36 6.27
CA PHE A 223 -35.75 -5.10 4.90
C PHE A 223 -35.59 -6.29 3.97
N LYS A 224 -34.57 -7.13 4.18
CA LYS A 224 -34.34 -8.34 3.40
C LYS A 224 -33.50 -9.33 4.20
N GLY A 225 -33.93 -10.58 4.30
CA GLY A 225 -33.16 -11.64 4.99
C GLY A 225 -33.68 -12.00 6.39
N LYS A 226 -32.78 -12.43 7.27
CA LYS A 226 -33.08 -12.91 8.64
C LYS A 226 -32.00 -12.45 9.61
N VAL A 227 -32.41 -11.97 10.78
CA VAL A 227 -31.49 -11.56 11.85
C VAL A 227 -31.87 -12.23 13.16
N LYS A 228 -30.88 -12.61 13.95
CA LYS A 228 -31.08 -13.01 15.34
C LYS A 228 -30.76 -11.83 16.25
N LEU A 229 -31.73 -11.46 17.07
CA LEU A 229 -31.63 -10.40 18.07
C LEU A 229 -31.60 -10.99 19.47
N ARG A 230 -30.69 -10.51 20.32
CA ARG A 230 -30.64 -10.87 21.75
C ARG A 230 -30.60 -9.62 22.64
N THR A 231 -31.59 -9.47 23.53
CA THR A 231 -31.75 -8.30 24.43
C THR A 231 -31.22 -8.57 25.84
N GLY A 232 -29.93 -8.86 25.96
CA GLY A 232 -29.24 -9.12 27.23
C GLY A 232 -28.50 -10.46 27.23
N ALA A 233 -27.68 -10.71 28.26
CA ALA A 233 -26.84 -11.92 28.34
C ALA A 233 -27.66 -13.22 28.43
N ASN A 234 -28.80 -13.19 29.13
CA ASN A 234 -29.67 -14.34 29.41
C ASN A 234 -31.01 -14.31 28.65
N ALA A 235 -31.20 -13.38 27.72
CA ALA A 235 -32.42 -13.28 26.94
C ALA A 235 -32.45 -14.33 25.81
N ALA A 236 -33.64 -14.89 25.54
CA ALA A 236 -33.85 -15.79 24.40
C ALA A 236 -33.54 -15.07 23.08
N GLU A 237 -32.94 -15.79 22.13
CA GLU A 237 -32.73 -15.26 20.77
C GLU A 237 -34.07 -15.13 20.04
N GLN A 238 -34.35 -13.93 19.54
CA GLN A 238 -35.51 -13.66 18.72
C GLN A 238 -35.09 -13.60 17.24
N THR A 239 -35.71 -14.42 16.40
CA THR A 239 -35.45 -14.40 14.96
C THR A 239 -36.40 -13.43 14.28
N LEU A 240 -35.86 -12.39 13.67
CA LEU A 240 -36.59 -11.46 12.81
C LEU A 240 -36.52 -11.94 11.35
N ARG A 241 -37.61 -11.72 10.61
CA ARG A 241 -37.74 -12.02 9.18
C ARG A 241 -38.04 -10.77 8.36
N GLU A 242 -37.79 -10.82 7.06
CA GLU A 242 -38.10 -9.74 6.13
C GLU A 242 -39.47 -9.08 6.39
N GLY A 243 -39.49 -7.74 6.45
CA GLY A 243 -40.68 -6.95 6.75
C GLY A 243 -40.99 -6.75 8.23
N SER A 244 -40.24 -7.38 9.14
CA SER A 244 -40.40 -7.21 10.60
C SER A 244 -39.32 -6.34 11.23
N GLY A 245 -39.58 -5.83 12.42
CA GLY A 245 -38.61 -5.10 13.23
C GLY A 245 -38.77 -5.39 14.72
N ALA A 246 -37.88 -4.85 15.53
CA ALA A 246 -37.89 -4.95 16.98
C ALA A 246 -37.64 -3.60 17.61
N LEU A 247 -38.49 -3.22 18.56
CA LEU A 247 -38.36 -2.06 19.42
C LEU A 247 -37.92 -2.50 20.81
N ILE A 248 -36.84 -1.92 21.30
CA ILE A 248 -36.31 -2.12 22.65
C ILE A 248 -36.40 -0.77 23.37
N GLU A 249 -37.29 -0.66 24.35
CA GLU A 249 -37.41 0.54 25.18
C GLU A 249 -37.02 0.24 26.63
N ASN A 250 -36.20 1.11 27.23
CA ASN A 250 -35.80 1.03 28.63
C ASN A 250 -35.21 -0.34 29.04
N ALA A 251 -34.39 -0.96 28.18
CA ALA A 251 -33.79 -2.28 28.40
C ALA A 251 -34.78 -3.43 28.70
N ARG A 252 -36.04 -3.28 28.27
CA ARG A 252 -37.06 -4.35 28.34
C ARG A 252 -36.92 -5.34 27.17
N ALA A 253 -37.67 -6.43 27.23
CA ALA A 253 -37.76 -7.40 26.14
C ALA A 253 -38.16 -6.72 24.82
N ALA A 254 -37.57 -7.16 23.70
CA ALA A 254 -37.87 -6.61 22.38
C ALA A 254 -39.34 -6.82 22.01
N ARG A 255 -40.02 -5.74 21.65
CA ARG A 255 -41.37 -5.76 21.06
C ARG A 255 -41.26 -5.82 19.54
N LEU A 256 -41.90 -6.81 18.91
CA LEU A 256 -42.00 -6.87 17.45
C LEU A 256 -42.80 -5.68 16.92
N ILE A 257 -42.25 -5.02 15.90
CA ILE A 257 -42.87 -3.93 15.15
C ILE A 257 -42.84 -4.27 13.65
N ALA A 258 -43.59 -3.56 12.83
CA ALA A 258 -43.42 -3.64 11.37
C ALA A 258 -42.11 -2.95 10.97
N ALA A 259 -41.40 -3.49 9.97
CA ALA A 259 -40.32 -2.74 9.34
C ALA A 259 -40.91 -1.47 8.71
N ASN A 260 -40.26 -0.32 8.92
CA ASN A 260 -40.67 0.95 8.35
C ASN A 260 -39.58 1.44 7.40
N PRO A 261 -39.59 1.05 6.11
CA PRO A 261 -38.59 1.49 5.15
C PRO A 261 -38.51 3.02 5.01
N ALA A 262 -39.63 3.72 5.22
CA ALA A 262 -39.70 5.18 5.10
C ALA A 262 -38.99 5.91 6.25
N ALA A 263 -39.01 5.36 7.48
CA ALA A 263 -38.20 5.89 8.59
C ALA A 263 -36.68 5.80 8.32
N PHE A 264 -36.31 4.92 7.39
CA PHE A 264 -34.95 4.71 6.91
C PHE A 264 -34.78 5.16 5.47
N ALA A 265 -35.64 6.05 4.95
CA ALA A 265 -35.45 6.68 3.64
C ALA A 265 -34.09 7.40 3.57
N SER A 266 -33.55 7.86 4.72
CA SER A 266 -32.20 8.37 4.85
C SER A 266 -31.09 7.37 4.48
N LEU A 267 -31.36 6.06 4.45
CA LEU A 267 -30.44 5.02 3.95
C LEU A 267 -30.30 5.06 2.42
N PHE A 268 -31.35 5.51 1.72
CA PHE A 268 -31.33 5.76 0.28
C PHE A 268 -30.87 7.19 -0.02
N ASP A 269 -31.18 8.17 0.85
CA ASP A 269 -30.59 9.52 0.80
C ASP A 269 -29.12 9.54 1.21
N LEU A 270 -28.59 8.52 1.89
CA LEU A 270 -27.17 8.44 2.26
C LEU A 270 -26.30 8.63 1.03
N GLN A 271 -26.70 8.05 -0.10
CA GLN A 271 -25.97 8.23 -1.33
C GLN A 271 -25.97 9.69 -1.78
N ALA A 272 -27.13 10.34 -1.80
CA ALA A 272 -27.25 11.75 -2.18
C ALA A 272 -26.48 12.67 -1.21
N ARG A 273 -26.56 12.40 0.10
CA ARG A 273 -25.84 13.14 1.14
C ARG A 273 -24.34 12.91 1.09
N SER A 274 -23.88 11.68 0.81
CA SER A 274 -22.46 11.35 0.61
C SER A 274 -21.90 12.11 -0.58
N VAL A 275 -22.58 12.06 -1.73
CA VAL A 275 -22.20 12.80 -2.93
C VAL A 275 -22.16 14.31 -2.66
N ALA A 276 -23.18 14.87 -1.99
CA ALA A 276 -23.19 16.29 -1.64
C ALA A 276 -22.07 16.67 -0.65
N ALA A 277 -21.76 15.81 0.32
CA ALA A 277 -20.66 16.03 1.26
C ALA A 277 -19.30 15.96 0.55
N GLU A 278 -19.10 14.99 -0.33
CA GLU A 278 -17.90 14.84 -1.17
C GLU A 278 -17.69 16.08 -2.05
N ALA A 279 -18.74 16.56 -2.73
CA ALA A 279 -18.69 17.77 -3.55
C ALA A 279 -18.30 19.01 -2.73
N ARG A 280 -18.91 19.21 -1.53
CA ARG A 280 -18.51 20.31 -0.63
C ARG A 280 -17.05 20.21 -0.21
N ARG A 281 -16.55 19.00 0.07
CA ARG A 281 -15.15 18.77 0.46
C ARG A 281 -14.19 19.03 -0.70
N LEU A 282 -14.56 18.64 -1.91
CA LEU A 282 -13.80 18.95 -3.12
C LEU A 282 -13.70 20.47 -3.35
N ASP A 283 -14.81 21.21 -3.19
CA ASP A 283 -14.81 22.68 -3.33
C ASP A 283 -13.97 23.38 -2.25
N GLN A 284 -13.99 22.86 -1.01
CA GLN A 284 -13.14 23.33 0.07
C GLN A 284 -11.65 23.09 -0.23
N TRP A 285 -11.31 21.90 -0.77
CA TRP A 285 -9.96 21.59 -1.21
C TRP A 285 -9.53 22.50 -2.37
N ARG A 286 -10.35 22.69 -3.42
CA ARG A 286 -10.07 23.63 -4.52
C ARG A 286 -9.80 25.05 -4.01
N SER A 287 -10.57 25.49 -3.02
CA SER A 287 -10.38 26.79 -2.37
C SER A 287 -9.08 26.86 -1.55
N ALA A 288 -8.68 25.76 -0.90
CA ALA A 288 -7.38 25.64 -0.25
C ALA A 288 -6.23 25.68 -1.27
N CYS A 289 -6.33 24.95 -2.38
CA CYS A 289 -5.36 25.00 -3.46
C CYS A 289 -5.16 26.43 -3.99
N LYS A 290 -6.24 27.21 -4.15
CA LYS A 290 -6.13 28.62 -4.54
C LYS A 290 -5.32 29.46 -3.55
N ARG A 291 -5.44 29.19 -2.24
CA ARG A 291 -4.62 29.86 -1.21
C ARG A 291 -3.17 29.39 -1.24
N LEU A 292 -2.93 28.08 -1.42
CA LEU A 292 -1.57 27.54 -1.56
C LEU A 292 -0.80 28.23 -2.69
N LYS A 293 -1.45 28.52 -3.82
CA LYS A 293 -0.84 29.20 -4.98
C LYS A 293 -0.34 30.62 -4.69
N THR A 294 -0.71 31.21 -3.54
CA THR A 294 -0.20 32.52 -3.11
C THR A 294 1.07 32.43 -2.28
N ASP A 295 1.48 31.23 -1.85
CA ASP A 295 2.73 31.03 -1.11
C ASP A 295 3.92 31.10 -2.09
N PRO A 296 4.81 32.11 -1.97
CA PRO A 296 5.95 32.26 -2.87
C PRO A 296 6.99 31.14 -2.73
N SER A 297 6.91 30.33 -1.67
CA SER A 297 7.80 29.18 -1.49
C SER A 297 7.31 27.91 -2.19
N LEU A 298 6.08 27.88 -2.71
CA LEU A 298 5.51 26.71 -3.39
C LEU A 298 6.13 26.55 -4.79
N LEU A 299 7.18 25.74 -4.92
CA LEU A 299 7.91 25.50 -6.17
C LEU A 299 7.12 24.63 -7.15
N VAL A 300 6.50 23.57 -6.63
CA VAL A 300 5.74 22.59 -7.41
C VAL A 300 4.39 22.40 -6.75
N HIS A 301 3.32 22.46 -7.54
CA HIS A 301 2.00 21.98 -7.15
C HIS A 301 1.35 21.27 -8.33
N PHE A 302 1.29 19.95 -8.24
CA PHE A 302 0.52 19.14 -9.17
C PHE A 302 -0.83 18.83 -8.54
N ASP A 303 -1.89 19.46 -9.05
CA ASP A 303 -3.28 19.31 -8.55
C ASP A 303 -4.08 18.26 -9.32
N PHE A 304 -3.58 17.78 -10.45
CA PHE A 304 -4.18 16.73 -11.30
C PHE A 304 -5.63 17.05 -11.75
N GLU A 305 -6.07 18.31 -11.75
CA GLU A 305 -7.41 18.71 -12.22
C GLU A 305 -7.40 19.29 -13.64
N ASN A 306 -6.28 19.83 -14.11
CA ASN A 306 -6.18 20.56 -15.37
C ASN A 306 -5.32 19.83 -16.40
N VAL A 307 -5.83 18.70 -16.92
CA VAL A 307 -5.14 17.89 -17.91
C VAL A 307 -5.28 18.52 -19.30
N ALA A 308 -4.16 18.84 -19.94
CA ALA A 308 -4.15 19.35 -21.31
C ALA A 308 -4.71 18.29 -22.30
N PRO A 309 -5.32 18.68 -23.43
CA PRO A 309 -5.90 17.75 -24.40
C PRO A 309 -4.91 16.72 -24.97
N SER A 310 -3.62 17.06 -24.99
CA SER A 310 -2.56 16.17 -25.46
C SER A 310 -2.19 15.08 -24.43
N GLY A 311 -2.66 15.18 -23.19
CA GLY A 311 -2.62 14.11 -22.18
C GLY A 311 -1.24 13.76 -21.58
N TRP A 312 -0.14 14.27 -22.13
CA TRP A 312 1.23 13.93 -21.71
C TRP A 312 1.92 15.01 -20.86
N GLN A 313 1.30 16.17 -20.63
CA GLN A 313 1.81 17.19 -19.70
C GLN A 313 0.93 17.29 -18.46
N LEU A 314 1.56 17.46 -17.29
CA LEU A 314 0.91 17.82 -16.05
C LEU A 314 1.33 19.23 -15.64
N ARG A 315 0.36 20.13 -15.58
CA ARG A 315 0.60 21.54 -15.28
C ARG A 315 1.14 21.72 -13.86
N ASN A 316 2.21 22.52 -13.72
CA ASN A 316 2.65 23.02 -12.43
C ASN A 316 1.83 24.26 -12.03
N ALA A 317 1.17 24.20 -10.88
CA ALA A 317 0.41 25.30 -10.32
C ALA A 317 1.15 26.10 -9.24
N GLY A 318 2.42 25.79 -8.97
CA GLY A 318 3.28 26.54 -8.04
C GLY A 318 3.64 27.95 -8.53
N ASP A 319 4.51 28.63 -7.77
CA ASP A 319 4.98 29.97 -8.10
C ASP A 319 5.75 29.95 -9.43
N ARG A 320 5.18 30.63 -10.44
CA ARG A 320 5.79 30.77 -11.77
C ARG A 320 7.14 31.47 -11.74
N ARG A 321 7.40 32.31 -10.72
CA ARG A 321 8.69 33.00 -10.56
C ARG A 321 9.83 32.04 -10.21
N ALA A 322 9.51 30.85 -9.69
CA ALA A 322 10.50 29.81 -9.41
C ALA A 322 11.08 29.16 -10.69
N GLY A 323 10.52 29.45 -11.87
CA GLY A 323 11.03 28.94 -13.15
C GLY A 323 10.85 27.43 -13.34
N VAL A 324 9.99 26.79 -12.54
CA VAL A 324 9.70 25.35 -12.63
C VAL A 324 8.60 25.13 -13.68
N SER A 325 8.93 24.40 -14.75
CA SER A 325 8.01 24.09 -15.83
C SER A 325 6.94 23.06 -15.44
N ASP A 326 5.98 22.85 -16.34
CA ASP A 326 5.09 21.70 -16.31
C ASP A 326 5.89 20.38 -16.37
N ALA A 327 5.33 19.32 -15.79
CA ALA A 327 5.92 17.99 -15.81
C ALA A 327 5.48 17.18 -17.03
N THR A 328 6.32 16.25 -17.47
CA THR A 328 6.02 15.30 -18.54
C THR A 328 5.58 13.97 -17.93
N ILE A 329 4.43 13.47 -18.37
CA ILE A 329 3.89 12.17 -18.01
C ILE A 329 4.45 11.14 -18.99
N VAL A 330 5.01 10.04 -18.47
CA VAL A 330 5.56 8.95 -19.28
C VAL A 330 4.95 7.63 -18.79
N GLY A 331 4.17 6.97 -19.65
CA GLY A 331 3.57 5.64 -19.39
C GLY A 331 2.35 5.63 -18.45
N CYS A 332 2.30 6.54 -17.46
CA CYS A 332 1.24 6.59 -16.46
C CYS A 332 -0.15 6.72 -17.09
N GLN A 333 -1.14 6.11 -16.44
CA GLN A 333 -2.54 6.17 -16.83
C GLN A 333 -3.34 7.06 -15.88
N TRP A 334 -4.37 7.72 -16.39
CA TRP A 334 -5.29 8.48 -15.56
C TRP A 334 -6.27 7.53 -14.85
N ALA A 335 -6.43 7.71 -13.54
CA ALA A 335 -7.33 6.96 -12.69
C ALA A 335 -8.21 7.90 -11.85
N GLU A 336 -9.15 7.33 -11.09
CA GLU A 336 -9.91 8.06 -10.09
C GLU A 336 -9.01 8.45 -8.90
N GLY A 337 -9.15 9.70 -8.42
CA GLY A 337 -8.41 10.25 -7.29
C GLY A 337 -9.07 10.00 -5.94
N ARG A 338 -8.74 10.85 -4.96
CA ARG A 338 -9.40 10.87 -3.64
C ARG A 338 -10.91 11.13 -3.72
N TRP A 339 -11.34 11.84 -4.77
CA TRP A 339 -12.74 12.14 -5.06
C TRP A 339 -13.10 11.60 -6.45
N PRO A 340 -14.34 11.13 -6.67
CA PRO A 340 -14.78 10.62 -7.98
C PRO A 340 -14.61 11.61 -9.13
N GLU A 341 -14.83 12.90 -8.87
CA GLU A 341 -14.70 13.98 -9.87
C GLU A 341 -13.25 14.40 -10.11
N LYS A 342 -12.31 13.96 -9.27
CA LYS A 342 -10.90 14.32 -9.34
C LYS A 342 -10.10 13.17 -9.94
N LYS A 343 -9.12 13.49 -10.79
CA LYS A 343 -8.21 12.50 -11.36
C LYS A 343 -6.96 12.28 -10.48
N ALA A 344 -6.36 11.12 -10.68
CA ALA A 344 -5.03 10.71 -10.22
C ALA A 344 -4.21 10.18 -11.40
N LEU A 345 -2.89 10.12 -11.25
CA LEU A 345 -2.05 9.31 -12.12
C LEU A 345 -1.70 8.01 -11.41
N GLU A 346 -1.92 6.91 -12.13
CA GLU A 346 -1.56 5.56 -11.74
C GLU A 346 -0.19 5.19 -12.29
N PHE A 347 0.64 4.64 -11.40
CA PHE A 347 1.96 4.08 -11.67
C PHE A 347 1.84 2.56 -11.55
N HIS A 348 1.80 1.89 -12.70
CA HIS A 348 1.57 0.45 -12.80
C HIS A 348 2.79 -0.27 -13.40
N SER A 349 3.31 0.26 -14.50
CA SER A 349 4.42 -0.34 -15.25
C SER A 349 5.77 0.10 -14.71
N VAL A 350 6.82 -0.69 -14.94
CA VAL A 350 8.19 -0.36 -14.53
C VAL A 350 8.72 0.93 -15.15
N GLY A 351 8.17 1.35 -16.29
CA GLY A 351 8.54 2.56 -17.01
C GLY A 351 7.81 3.83 -16.54
N ASP A 352 6.71 3.69 -15.80
CA ASP A 352 5.82 4.79 -15.46
C ASP A 352 6.52 5.82 -14.57
N ARG A 353 6.41 7.10 -14.92
CA ARG A 353 7.04 8.21 -14.20
C ARG A 353 6.46 9.56 -14.59
N LEU A 354 6.63 10.54 -13.71
CA LEU A 354 6.54 11.96 -14.07
C LEU A 354 7.93 12.57 -14.04
N ARG A 355 8.29 13.30 -15.09
CA ARG A 355 9.56 14.00 -15.25
C ARG A 355 9.37 15.49 -15.00
N LEU A 356 10.23 16.07 -14.18
CA LEU A 356 10.27 17.51 -13.91
C LEU A 356 11.71 17.98 -13.69
N ASN A 357 11.90 19.30 -13.76
CA ASN A 357 13.17 19.94 -13.42
C ASN A 357 12.92 21.12 -12.49
N VAL A 358 13.53 21.10 -11.31
CA VAL A 358 13.44 22.18 -10.31
C VAL A 358 14.81 22.82 -10.14
N PRO A 359 15.08 23.95 -10.82
CA PRO A 359 16.37 24.63 -10.72
C PRO A 359 16.53 25.35 -9.37
N GLY A 360 17.77 25.61 -8.99
CA GLY A 360 18.10 26.42 -7.82
C GLY A 360 18.64 25.64 -6.63
N GLU A 361 18.90 26.39 -5.57
CA GLU A 361 19.50 25.97 -4.32
C GLU A 361 18.63 26.44 -3.16
N PHE A 362 18.42 25.57 -2.18
CA PHE A 362 17.44 25.79 -1.13
C PHE A 362 18.01 25.55 0.26
N GLU A 363 17.74 26.46 1.19
CA GLU A 363 18.11 26.31 2.60
C GLU A 363 17.26 25.24 3.30
N SER A 364 16.06 24.96 2.80
CA SER A 364 15.14 23.96 3.34
C SER A 364 14.19 23.49 2.26
N LEU A 365 13.66 22.28 2.42
CA LEU A 365 12.72 21.69 1.47
C LEU A 365 11.59 21.00 2.22
N THR A 366 10.37 21.13 1.72
CA THR A 366 9.23 20.31 2.17
C THR A 366 8.60 19.60 0.98
N PHE A 367 8.40 18.29 1.11
CA PHE A 367 7.67 17.47 0.14
C PHE A 367 6.36 17.02 0.75
N SER A 368 5.28 17.06 -0.03
CA SER A 368 3.95 16.59 0.38
C SER A 368 3.29 15.84 -0.77
N ALA A 369 2.67 14.70 -0.49
CA ALA A 369 1.97 13.92 -1.50
C ALA A 369 0.72 13.25 -0.94
N TRP A 370 -0.33 13.18 -1.76
CA TRP A 370 -1.44 12.26 -1.55
C TRP A 370 -1.25 11.04 -2.45
N VAL A 371 -1.11 9.88 -1.81
CA VAL A 371 -0.81 8.61 -2.48
C VAL A 371 -1.78 7.51 -2.08
N SER A 372 -2.13 6.64 -3.01
CA SER A 372 -2.76 5.34 -2.73
C SER A 372 -1.77 4.25 -3.12
N VAL A 373 -1.17 3.61 -2.13
CA VAL A 373 -0.15 2.56 -2.34
C VAL A 373 -0.86 1.25 -2.65
N LYS A 374 -0.60 0.65 -3.81
CA LYS A 374 -1.19 -0.64 -4.21
C LYS A 374 -0.26 -1.82 -3.87
N GLY A 375 1.05 -1.59 -3.91
CA GLY A 375 2.07 -2.58 -3.60
C GLY A 375 3.40 -1.94 -3.21
N LEU A 376 4.22 -2.69 -2.49
CA LEU A 376 5.62 -2.33 -2.17
C LEU A 376 6.55 -3.44 -2.67
N ASP A 377 6.49 -3.68 -3.97
CA ASP A 377 7.13 -4.85 -4.61
C ASP A 377 8.64 -4.69 -4.75
N ARG A 378 9.15 -3.46 -4.63
CA ARG A 378 10.57 -3.13 -4.74
C ARG A 378 11.20 -2.96 -3.36
N LYS A 379 12.51 -3.19 -3.25
CA LYS A 379 13.28 -2.89 -2.03
C LYS A 379 13.11 -1.42 -1.64
N ILE A 380 13.08 -0.56 -2.64
CA ILE A 380 12.87 0.88 -2.58
C ILE A 380 11.83 1.24 -3.64
N ASN A 381 10.74 1.90 -3.23
CA ASN A 381 9.66 2.36 -4.10
C ASN A 381 9.72 3.89 -4.10
N SER A 382 9.97 4.51 -5.24
CA SER A 382 10.19 5.95 -5.37
C SER A 382 8.91 6.75 -5.16
N LEU A 383 8.91 7.71 -4.25
CA LEU A 383 7.89 8.77 -4.26
C LEU A 383 8.39 9.94 -5.11
N PHE A 384 9.63 10.34 -4.87
CA PHE A 384 10.31 11.42 -5.56
C PHE A 384 11.82 11.17 -5.53
N MET A 385 12.52 11.25 -6.67
CA MET A 385 13.97 11.12 -6.71
C MET A 385 14.59 12.07 -7.73
N SER A 386 15.59 12.84 -7.32
CA SER A 386 16.53 13.50 -8.24
C SER A 386 17.27 12.48 -9.12
N ASP A 387 17.65 12.90 -10.32
CA ASP A 387 18.44 12.08 -11.23
C ASP A 387 19.85 11.82 -10.65
N GLY A 388 20.32 10.58 -10.75
CA GLY A 388 21.66 10.19 -10.31
C GLY A 388 21.88 10.31 -8.80
N PHE A 389 23.08 10.78 -8.43
CA PHE A 389 23.52 10.95 -7.03
C PHE A 389 24.36 12.22 -6.89
N GLU A 390 23.92 13.32 -7.52
CA GLU A 390 24.64 14.58 -7.40
C GLU A 390 24.62 15.10 -5.96
N ALA A 391 25.69 15.77 -5.55
CA ALA A 391 25.81 16.28 -4.19
C ALA A 391 24.64 17.21 -3.84
N ARG A 392 24.17 17.10 -2.60
CA ARG A 392 23.06 17.86 -2.01
C ARG A 392 21.67 17.57 -2.62
N THR A 393 21.55 16.57 -3.48
CA THR A 393 20.25 16.10 -3.97
C THR A 393 19.52 15.21 -2.95
N VAL A 394 18.22 15.02 -3.17
CA VAL A 394 17.34 14.33 -2.22
C VAL A 394 16.51 13.24 -2.89
N HIS A 395 16.37 12.10 -2.21
CA HIS A 395 15.53 10.98 -2.63
C HIS A 395 14.53 10.63 -1.54
N TRP A 396 13.24 10.70 -1.85
CA TRP A 396 12.13 10.36 -0.98
C TRP A 396 11.42 9.09 -1.46
N LEU A 397 11.29 8.11 -0.57
CA LEU A 397 10.92 6.74 -0.94
C LEU A 397 10.14 6.02 0.16
N ILE A 398 9.52 4.90 -0.22
CA ILE A 398 8.96 3.90 0.69
C ILE A 398 9.74 2.59 0.52
N ARG A 399 10.28 2.05 1.60
CA ARG A 399 10.94 0.73 1.59
C ARG A 399 9.89 -0.39 1.56
N ARG A 400 10.31 -1.58 1.12
CA ARG A 400 9.44 -2.78 1.09
C ARG A 400 8.72 -3.10 2.40
N ASP A 401 9.31 -2.74 3.53
CA ASP A 401 8.78 -2.94 4.88
C ASP A 401 7.87 -1.80 5.37
N GLY A 402 7.45 -0.89 4.49
CA GLY A 402 6.51 0.19 4.82
C GLY A 402 7.14 1.40 5.52
N VAL A 403 8.47 1.44 5.61
CA VAL A 403 9.25 2.55 6.17
C VAL A 403 9.36 3.69 5.17
N LEU A 404 9.04 4.92 5.58
CA LEU A 404 9.37 6.12 4.82
C LEU A 404 10.86 6.40 4.97
N GLY A 405 11.52 6.63 3.85
CA GLY A 405 12.93 7.01 3.81
C GLY A 405 13.12 8.33 3.10
N LEU A 406 14.04 9.14 3.62
CA LEU A 406 14.62 10.25 2.89
C LEU A 406 16.15 10.07 2.88
N THR A 407 16.73 10.15 1.70
CA THR A 407 18.18 10.19 1.51
C THR A 407 18.58 11.58 1.07
N VAL A 408 19.58 12.16 1.72
CA VAL A 408 20.26 13.38 1.27
C VAL A 408 21.68 13.01 0.87
N ILE A 409 22.09 13.38 -0.33
CA ILE A 409 23.43 13.07 -0.86
C ILE A 409 24.42 14.15 -0.42
N ASP A 410 25.62 13.75 0.00
CA ASP A 410 26.69 14.66 0.44
C ASP A 410 27.77 14.82 -0.66
N THR A 411 28.82 15.59 -0.41
CA THR A 411 29.86 15.94 -1.39
C THR A 411 30.90 14.83 -1.66
N GLY A 412 30.53 13.54 -1.52
CA GLY A 412 31.41 12.40 -1.79
C GLY A 412 30.64 11.20 -2.34
N THR A 413 31.28 10.37 -3.16
CA THR A 413 30.65 9.28 -3.93
C THR A 413 29.92 8.23 -3.09
N ASP A 414 30.21 8.14 -1.78
CA ASP A 414 29.51 7.26 -0.83
C ASP A 414 29.01 7.98 0.44
N SER A 415 29.14 9.31 0.52
CA SER A 415 28.64 10.06 1.68
C SER A 415 27.17 10.42 1.45
N ARG A 416 26.29 9.85 2.28
CA ARG A 416 24.85 10.13 2.26
C ARG A 416 24.27 10.02 3.66
N GLN A 417 23.24 10.81 3.92
CA GLN A 417 22.43 10.66 5.11
C GLN A 417 21.11 10.00 4.75
N ILE A 418 20.80 8.87 5.37
CA ILE A 418 19.49 8.23 5.30
C ILE A 418 18.79 8.48 6.63
N VAL A 419 17.58 9.04 6.56
CA VAL A 419 16.66 9.12 7.70
C VAL A 419 15.43 8.27 7.38
N ALA A 420 14.94 7.57 8.39
CA ALA A 420 13.92 6.55 8.22
C ALA A 420 12.87 6.64 9.34
N SER A 421 11.60 6.51 8.99
CA SER A 421 10.52 6.35 9.96
C SER A 421 10.44 4.90 10.48
N PRO A 422 9.63 4.63 11.51
CA PRO A 422 9.07 3.28 11.71
C PRO A 422 8.27 2.81 10.47
N ALA A 423 7.87 1.54 10.45
CA ALA A 423 6.93 1.04 9.43
C ALA A 423 5.57 1.71 9.61
N VAL A 424 5.18 2.59 8.67
CA VAL A 424 3.96 3.40 8.75
C VAL A 424 3.00 3.16 7.59
N VAL A 425 3.49 2.57 6.49
CA VAL A 425 2.71 2.11 5.34
C VAL A 425 2.60 0.59 5.40
N THR A 426 1.66 0.13 6.22
CA THR A 426 1.39 -1.28 6.47
C THR A 426 0.35 -1.84 5.48
N LEU A 427 0.25 -3.17 5.38
CA LEU A 427 -0.60 -3.84 4.38
C LEU A 427 -2.08 -3.43 4.48
N GLU A 428 -2.58 -3.19 5.68
CA GLU A 428 -3.96 -2.74 5.92
C GLU A 428 -4.26 -1.33 5.39
N LYS A 429 -3.22 -0.56 5.02
CA LYS A 429 -3.35 0.76 4.40
C LYS A 429 -3.28 0.71 2.88
N PHE A 430 -2.97 -0.44 2.27
CA PHE A 430 -2.89 -0.55 0.82
C PHE A 430 -4.27 -0.28 0.19
N GLY A 431 -4.28 0.44 -0.92
CA GLY A 431 -5.49 0.92 -1.59
C GLY A 431 -6.19 2.10 -0.92
N THR A 432 -5.77 2.51 0.28
CA THR A 432 -6.30 3.72 0.95
C THR A 432 -5.45 4.95 0.64
N TRP A 433 -6.09 6.12 0.56
CA TRP A 433 -5.39 7.39 0.38
C TRP A 433 -4.67 7.83 1.66
N LEU A 434 -3.38 8.09 1.53
CA LEU A 434 -2.48 8.58 2.58
C LEU A 434 -1.89 9.93 2.18
N HIS A 435 -1.89 10.87 3.12
CA HIS A 435 -1.07 12.07 3.00
C HIS A 435 0.30 11.80 3.61
N LEU A 436 1.35 11.82 2.80
CA LEU A 436 2.72 11.65 3.25
C LEU A 436 3.45 12.98 3.08
N ALA A 437 4.27 13.35 4.04
CA ALA A 437 5.14 14.52 3.91
C ALA A 437 6.49 14.31 4.59
N VAL A 438 7.49 15.05 4.14
CA VAL A 438 8.80 15.14 4.79
C VAL A 438 9.29 16.58 4.74
N VAL A 439 9.72 17.08 5.89
CA VAL A 439 10.27 18.43 6.06
C VAL A 439 11.76 18.32 6.35
N LEU A 440 12.59 18.89 5.48
CA LEU A 440 14.02 19.06 5.66
C LEU A 440 14.28 20.51 6.08
N ASP A 441 14.50 20.73 7.38
CA ASP A 441 14.76 22.05 7.96
C ASP A 441 16.26 22.25 8.14
N GLY A 442 16.89 22.96 7.19
CA GLY A 442 18.32 23.25 7.21
C GLY A 442 18.73 24.20 8.34
N LYS A 443 17.86 25.16 8.70
CA LYS A 443 18.11 26.11 9.79
C LYS A 443 17.96 25.45 11.15
N GLY A 444 16.88 24.70 11.34
CA GLY A 444 16.60 23.93 12.55
C GLY A 444 17.39 22.63 12.66
N LYS A 445 18.14 22.26 11.62
CA LYS A 445 18.94 21.02 11.51
C LYS A 445 18.16 19.76 11.86
N ARG A 446 16.95 19.64 11.32
CA ARG A 446 16.08 18.47 11.56
C ARG A 446 15.38 18.01 10.29
N VAL A 447 15.08 16.71 10.25
CA VAL A 447 14.17 16.12 9.27
C VAL A 447 13.01 15.47 10.00
N VAL A 448 11.78 15.80 9.59
CA VAL A 448 10.56 15.24 10.19
C VAL A 448 9.72 14.58 9.10
N HIS A 449 9.36 13.31 9.31
CA HIS A 449 8.39 12.60 8.48
C HIS A 449 7.00 12.72 9.07
N TYR A 450 6.00 12.88 8.20
CA TYR A 450 4.60 12.97 8.58
C TYR A 450 3.74 11.98 7.81
N VAL A 451 2.73 11.46 8.49
CA VAL A 451 1.65 10.66 7.90
C VAL A 451 0.33 11.25 8.36
N ASN A 452 -0.53 11.63 7.42
CA ASN A 452 -1.85 12.18 7.69
C ASN A 452 -1.83 13.38 8.65
N GLY A 453 -0.85 14.28 8.44
CA GLY A 453 -0.71 15.51 9.23
C GLY A 453 -0.07 15.31 10.61
N ALA A 454 0.27 14.08 11.01
CA ALA A 454 0.92 13.79 12.29
C ALA A 454 2.40 13.43 12.09
N PRO A 455 3.33 13.93 12.93
CA PRO A 455 4.74 13.55 12.86
C PRO A 455 4.90 12.08 13.30
N VAL A 456 5.67 11.30 12.54
CA VAL A 456 5.93 9.87 12.82
C VAL A 456 7.39 9.58 13.16
N SER A 457 8.30 10.49 12.82
CA SER A 457 9.71 10.41 13.19
C SER A 457 10.40 11.74 13.00
N GLU A 458 11.38 12.04 13.85
CA GLU A 458 12.25 13.21 13.77
C GLU A 458 13.71 12.77 13.89
N HIS A 459 14.58 13.35 13.06
CA HIS A 459 16.01 13.04 13.00
C HIS A 459 16.83 14.32 12.89
N ALA A 460 18.05 14.32 13.45
CA ALA A 460 18.99 15.41 13.22
C ALA A 460 19.47 15.43 11.75
N LEU A 461 19.43 16.59 11.11
CA LEU A 461 19.97 16.81 9.77
C LEU A 461 21.46 17.15 9.88
N LYS A 462 22.30 16.25 9.38
CA LYS A 462 23.77 16.33 9.47
C LYS A 462 24.37 17.01 8.24
N ILE A 463 23.73 16.83 7.10
CA ILE A 463 24.14 17.41 5.82
C ILE A 463 23.60 18.84 5.75
N ALA A 464 24.51 19.81 5.64
CA ALA A 464 24.17 21.23 5.59
C ALA A 464 23.61 21.64 4.22
N PRO A 465 22.73 22.65 4.17
CA PRO A 465 22.34 23.31 2.92
C PRO A 465 23.53 23.96 2.21
N PRO A 466 23.39 24.39 0.94
CA PRO A 466 22.16 24.37 0.15
C PRO A 466 21.80 22.96 -0.36
N PHE A 467 20.50 22.66 -0.41
CA PHE A 467 19.94 21.47 -1.05
C PHE A 467 19.57 21.77 -2.51
N ARG A 468 19.63 20.75 -3.36
CA ARG A 468 19.29 20.83 -4.78
C ARG A 468 18.27 19.77 -5.15
N ILE A 469 17.53 20.03 -6.23
CA ILE A 469 16.61 19.05 -6.81
C ILE A 469 17.03 18.73 -8.25
N GLY A 470 17.11 19.75 -9.13
CA GLY A 470 17.49 19.56 -10.53
C GLY A 470 16.46 18.73 -11.31
N ALA A 471 16.95 17.94 -12.27
CA ALA A 471 16.13 16.96 -12.96
C ALA A 471 15.72 15.84 -11.98
N ALA A 472 14.44 15.49 -11.98
CA ALA A 472 13.89 14.53 -11.05
C ALA A 472 12.74 13.72 -11.65
N GLU A 473 12.34 12.68 -10.94
CA GLU A 473 11.22 11.82 -11.25
C GLU A 473 10.29 11.61 -10.05
N LEU A 474 8.97 11.59 -10.28
CA LEU A 474 8.01 11.00 -9.34
C LEU A 474 7.70 9.57 -9.79
N GLY A 475 7.56 8.68 -8.81
CA GLY A 475 7.16 7.30 -9.03
C GLY A 475 8.22 6.41 -9.69
N ASN A 476 9.40 6.93 -9.98
CA ASN A 476 10.50 6.17 -10.57
C ASN A 476 11.85 6.86 -10.28
N TRP A 477 12.92 6.36 -10.87
CA TRP A 477 14.22 7.00 -10.78
C TRP A 477 15.06 6.80 -12.03
N ASN A 478 15.81 7.85 -12.40
CA ASN A 478 16.86 7.77 -13.39
C ASN A 478 18.23 7.62 -12.72
N ALA A 479 18.79 6.43 -12.82
CA ALA A 479 20.11 6.06 -12.30
C ALA A 479 21.27 6.63 -13.15
N LYS A 480 21.10 7.82 -13.73
CA LYS A 480 22.08 8.47 -14.62
C LYS A 480 23.49 8.39 -14.02
N GLY A 481 24.43 7.84 -14.80
CA GLY A 481 25.83 7.66 -14.38
C GLY A 481 26.14 6.34 -13.67
N LEU A 482 25.19 5.42 -13.59
CA LEU A 482 25.37 4.05 -13.05
C LEU A 482 25.19 2.99 -14.14
N PRO A 483 25.67 1.74 -13.93
CA PRO A 483 25.47 0.65 -14.87
C PRO A 483 23.99 0.33 -15.09
N GLU A 484 23.58 0.19 -16.35
CA GLU A 484 22.17 0.03 -16.77
C GLU A 484 21.54 -1.32 -16.37
N ASN A 485 22.33 -2.29 -15.91
CA ASN A 485 21.91 -3.69 -15.73
C ASN A 485 21.78 -4.17 -14.27
N ASP A 486 21.69 -3.27 -13.30
CA ASP A 486 21.51 -3.65 -11.89
C ASP A 486 20.02 -3.64 -11.48
N PRO A 487 19.41 -4.80 -11.14
CA PRO A 487 18.03 -4.86 -10.66
C PRO A 487 17.73 -4.00 -9.42
N PHE A 488 18.73 -3.63 -8.61
CA PHE A 488 18.58 -2.68 -7.51
C PHE A 488 18.23 -1.25 -7.97
N MET A 489 18.39 -0.95 -9.26
CA MET A 489 18.02 0.33 -9.88
C MET A 489 16.52 0.41 -10.20
N ILE A 490 15.80 -0.72 -10.21
CA ILE A 490 14.35 -0.74 -10.40
C ILE A 490 13.67 -0.26 -9.11
N ARG A 491 13.20 0.99 -9.13
CA ARG A 491 12.59 1.67 -7.98
C ARG A 491 11.21 2.22 -8.27
N ASN A 492 10.54 1.71 -9.32
CA ASN A 492 9.22 2.18 -9.71
C ASN A 492 8.21 2.02 -8.55
N PHE A 493 7.32 2.99 -8.45
CA PHE A 493 6.18 2.98 -7.54
C PHE A 493 5.06 2.11 -8.09
N SER A 494 4.27 1.53 -7.19
CA SER A 494 3.06 0.77 -7.50
C SER A 494 1.89 1.36 -6.73
N GLY A 495 1.09 2.20 -7.41
CA GLY A 495 0.03 2.96 -6.76
C GLY A 495 -0.49 4.12 -7.59
N ALA A 496 -1.18 5.05 -6.94
CA ALA A 496 -1.67 6.28 -7.56
C ALA A 496 -1.27 7.51 -6.75
N MET A 497 -1.10 8.65 -7.43
CA MET A 497 -0.91 9.96 -6.81
C MET A 497 -1.93 10.94 -7.37
N ASP A 498 -2.51 11.78 -6.53
CA ASP A 498 -3.47 12.80 -6.97
C ASP A 498 -3.14 14.21 -6.48
N GLU A 499 -2.09 14.39 -5.68
CA GLU A 499 -1.56 15.71 -5.36
C GLU A 499 -0.10 15.59 -4.92
N PHE A 500 0.73 16.50 -5.40
CA PHE A 500 2.13 16.58 -5.02
C PHE A 500 2.58 18.04 -4.91
N CYS A 501 3.28 18.36 -3.83
CA CYS A 501 3.79 19.69 -3.53
C CYS A 501 5.28 19.66 -3.15
N VAL A 502 6.02 20.68 -3.58
CA VAL A 502 7.38 20.98 -3.10
C VAL A 502 7.46 22.45 -2.68
N PHE A 503 7.95 22.69 -1.48
CA PHE A 503 8.20 24.04 -0.95
C PHE A 503 9.69 24.29 -0.74
N SER A 504 10.16 25.51 -1.01
CA SER A 504 11.54 26.00 -0.77
C SER A 504 11.80 26.42 0.68
N ARG A 505 10.88 26.08 1.59
CA ARG A 505 10.99 26.35 3.03
C ARG A 505 10.57 25.13 3.84
N ALA A 506 10.98 25.12 5.11
CA ALA A 506 10.46 24.18 6.09
C ALA A 506 9.04 24.60 6.49
N LEU A 507 8.04 23.76 6.21
CA LEU A 507 6.70 23.92 6.77
C LEU A 507 6.69 23.45 8.22
N ASP A 508 5.93 24.16 9.06
CA ASP A 508 5.71 23.71 10.44
C ASP A 508 4.65 22.60 10.54
N GLY A 509 4.52 22.02 11.74
CA GLY A 509 3.56 20.94 11.97
C GLY A 509 2.08 21.35 11.82
N HIS A 510 1.74 22.63 12.00
CA HIS A 510 0.38 23.15 11.79
C HIS A 510 0.09 23.26 10.29
N GLU A 511 1.04 23.73 9.50
CA GLU A 511 0.93 23.81 8.04
C GLU A 511 0.79 22.41 7.41
N ILE A 512 1.61 21.43 7.83
CA ILE A 512 1.49 20.04 7.35
C ILE A 512 0.13 19.43 7.73
N ARG A 513 -0.36 19.72 8.94
CA ARG A 513 -1.69 19.29 9.37
C ARG A 513 -2.79 19.96 8.56
N ALA A 514 -2.64 21.25 8.23
CA ALA A 514 -3.60 21.97 7.39
C ALA A 514 -3.68 21.38 5.97
N LEU A 515 -2.54 21.01 5.36
CA LEU A 515 -2.52 20.31 4.06
C LEU A 515 -3.33 19.01 4.11
N TYR A 516 -3.15 18.21 5.17
CA TYR A 516 -3.93 16.99 5.38
C TYR A 516 -5.42 17.27 5.60
N SER A 517 -5.76 18.11 6.58
CA SER A 517 -7.15 18.41 6.96
C SER A 517 -7.95 19.03 5.82
N GLN A 518 -7.32 19.86 4.98
CA GLN A 518 -7.96 20.45 3.81
C GLN A 518 -8.07 19.46 2.64
N GLY A 519 -7.12 18.52 2.52
CA GLY A 519 -7.08 17.53 1.44
C GLY A 519 -7.86 16.23 1.70
N LYS A 520 -8.28 15.91 2.92
CA LYS A 520 -9.00 14.65 3.15
C LYS A 520 -10.47 14.71 2.70
N PRO A 521 -11.02 13.64 2.08
CA PRO A 521 -12.44 13.60 1.68
C PRO A 521 -13.44 13.65 2.84
N GLN A 522 -13.03 13.26 4.05
CA GLN A 522 -13.88 13.26 5.25
C GLN A 522 -13.60 14.47 6.14
N PRO A 523 -14.60 15.05 6.83
CA PRO A 523 -14.38 16.15 7.75
C PRO A 523 -13.52 15.75 8.98
N ASP A 524 -12.94 16.74 9.66
CA ASP A 524 -12.38 16.56 11.00
C ASP A 524 -13.51 16.36 12.03
N SER A 525 -13.27 15.54 13.06
CA SER A 525 -14.21 15.45 14.18
C SER A 525 -14.09 16.70 15.07
N VAL A 526 -15.18 17.05 15.77
CA VAL A 526 -15.24 18.24 16.64
C VAL A 526 -14.21 18.19 17.78
N ALA A 527 -13.77 16.99 18.19
CA ALA A 527 -12.68 16.83 19.16
C ALA A 527 -11.32 17.36 18.67
N ALA A 528 -11.08 17.35 17.35
CA ALA A 528 -9.90 17.99 16.75
C ALA A 528 -10.05 19.52 16.65
N GLN A 529 -11.29 20.02 16.57
CA GLN A 529 -11.60 21.45 16.51
C GLN A 529 -11.55 22.15 17.88
N LYS A 530 -11.68 21.42 18.99
CA LYS A 530 -11.58 21.98 20.37
C LYS A 530 -10.15 22.03 20.94
N ARG A 531 -9.14 21.66 20.14
CA ARG A 531 -7.71 21.83 20.48
C ARG A 531 -7.08 23.04 19.77
N TYR A 532 -7.90 23.92 19.21
CA TYR A 532 -7.50 25.23 18.69
C TYR A 532 -7.72 26.32 19.72
#